data_AF-A0A540X9Q6-F1
#
_entry.id   AF-A0A540X9Q6-F1
#
_cell.length_a   1.000
_cell.length_b   1.000
_cell.length_c   1.000
_cell.angle_alpha   90.00
_cell.angle_beta   90.00
_cell.angle_gamma   90.00
#
_symmetry.space_group_name_H-M   'P 1'
#
loop_
_entity.id
_entity.type
_entity.pdbx_description
1 polymer ?
#
loop_
_entity_poly.entity_id
_entity_poly.type
_entity_poly.pdbx_seq_one_letter_code
_entity_poly.pdbx_strand_id
1 'polypeptide(L)' 'MYTCKDSINLLLEYLEGEMSPEESRHLQEHLSGCSPCEEFLNTYRATPSLCKRALAARMPKEVSSKLTEFLRTKIKSAS' A
#
# COMPACT_ATOMS: atom_id res chain seq x y z
N MET A 1 11.45 6.40 19.21
CA MET A 1 12.37 6.54 18.06
C MET A 1 12.61 5.14 17.54
N TYR A 2 12.25 4.85 16.28
CA TYR A 2 12.38 3.49 15.73
C TYR A 2 13.84 3.13 15.48
N THR A 3 14.18 1.88 15.72
CA THR A 3 15.46 1.30 15.28
C THR A 3 15.35 0.81 13.84
N CYS A 4 16.48 0.57 13.17
CA CYS A 4 16.47 -0.01 11.81
C CYS A 4 15.67 -1.32 11.75
N LYS A 5 15.74 -2.13 12.81
CA LYS A 5 15.00 -3.40 12.91
C LYS A 5 13.50 -3.15 12.97
N ASP A 6 13.05 -2.19 13.79
CA ASP A 6 11.64 -1.84 13.88
C ASP A 6 11.14 -1.31 12.54
N SER A 7 11.92 -0.43 11.91
CA SER A 7 11.57 0.14 10.62
C SER A 7 11.38 -0.92 9.54
N ILE A 8 12.28 -1.91 9.45
CA ILE A 8 12.17 -3.02 8.49
C ILE A 8 10.91 -3.85 8.74
N ASN A 9 10.58 -4.15 10.01
CA ASN A 9 9.39 -4.94 10.34
C ASN A 9 8.08 -4.20 10.00
N LEU A 10 8.06 -2.88 10.11
CA LEU A 10 6.88 -2.04 9.86
C LEU A 10 6.70 -1.64 8.39
N LEU A 11 7.65 -1.96 7.50
CA LEU A 11 7.59 -1.51 6.10
C LEU A 11 6.37 -2.00 5.32
N LEU A 12 5.88 -3.21 5.62
CA LEU A 12 4.72 -3.76 4.92
C LEU A 12 3.47 -2.95 5.26
N GLU A 13 3.15 -2.82 6.54
CA GLU A 13 2.01 -2.04 7.06
C GLU A 13 2.08 -0.57 6.60
N TYR A 14 3.29 0.01 6.58
CA TYR A 14 3.54 1.36 6.07
C TYR A 14 3.18 1.49 4.58
N LEU A 15 3.54 0.52 3.75
CA LEU A 15 3.27 0.54 2.31
C LEU A 15 1.82 0.20 1.97
N GLU A 16 1.15 -0.61 2.79
CA GLU A 16 -0.28 -0.93 2.65
C GLU A 16 -1.19 0.18 3.21
N GLY A 17 -0.62 1.15 3.93
CA GLY A 17 -1.35 2.27 4.50
C GLY A 17 -2.19 1.89 5.72
N GLU A 18 -1.80 0.82 6.42
CA GLU A 18 -2.50 0.28 7.58
C GLU A 18 -2.02 0.89 8.91
N MET A 19 -0.97 1.71 8.86
CA MET A 19 -0.43 2.40 10.04
C MET A 19 -1.22 3.66 10.39
N SER A 20 -1.25 4.00 11.68
CA SER A 20 -1.78 5.30 12.11
C SER A 20 -0.92 6.45 11.58
N PRO A 21 -1.47 7.68 11.47
CA PRO A 21 -0.71 8.84 11.02
C PRO A 21 0.50 9.16 11.90
N GLU A 22 0.38 8.92 13.21
CA GLU A 22 1.44 9.18 14.18
C GLU A 22 2.60 8.19 14.02
N GLU A 23 2.30 6.90 13.89
CA GLU A 23 3.32 5.87 13.68
C GLU A 23 4.00 6.02 12.31
N SER A 24 3.24 6.35 11.27
CA SER A 24 3.77 6.63 9.94
C SER A 24 4.77 7.78 9.96
N ARG A 25 4.47 8.85 10.70
CA ARG A 25 5.37 10.00 10.86
C ARG A 25 6.67 9.58 11.54
N HIS A 26 6.58 8.84 12.64
CA HIS A 26 7.77 8.38 13.37
C HIS A 26 8.66 7.44 12.54
N LEU A 27 8.05 6.60 11.71
CA LEU A 27 8.78 5.73 10.79
C LEU A 27 9.48 6.54 9.70
N GLN A 28 8.79 7.55 9.15
CA GLN A 28 9.35 8.44 8.14
C GLN A 28 10.52 9.29 8.66
N GLU A 29 10.49 9.71 9.93
CA GLU A 29 11.62 10.36 10.60
C GLU A 29 12.87 9.46 10.59
N HIS A 30 12.72 8.17 10.88
CA HIS A 30 13.84 7.22 10.83
C HIS A 30 14.35 7.02 9.40
N LEU A 31 13.44 6.78 8.45
CA LEU A 31 13.81 6.55 7.04
C LEU A 31 14.57 7.73 6.45
N SER A 32 14.15 8.96 6.75
CA SER A 32 14.81 10.19 6.28
C SER A 32 16.17 10.43 6.94
N GLY A 33 16.40 9.88 8.13
CA GLY A 33 17.64 10.01 8.88
C GLY A 33 18.64 8.86 8.68
N CYS A 34 18.26 7.82 7.91
CA CYS A 34 19.00 6.57 7.83
C CYS A 34 19.10 6.08 6.37
N SER A 35 20.19 6.47 5.69
CA SER A 35 20.51 6.05 4.32
C SER A 35 20.30 4.55 4.05
N PRO A 36 20.81 3.61 4.87
CA PRO A 36 20.63 2.18 4.57
C PRO A 36 19.16 1.74 4.64
N CYS A 37 18.34 2.35 5.50
CA CYS A 37 16.92 2.04 5.58
C CYS A 37 16.13 2.66 4.40
N GLU A 38 16.52 3.83 3.93
CA GLU A 38 15.97 4.42 2.70
C GLU A 38 16.29 3.57 1.46
N GLU A 39 17.55 3.15 1.31
CA GLU A 39 17.97 2.26 0.22
C GLU A 39 17.22 0.93 0.26
N PHE A 40 17.08 0.33 1.46
CA PHE A 40 16.29 -0.88 1.64
C PHE A 40 14.83 -0.66 1.26
N LEU A 41 14.19 0.43 1.70
CA LEU A 41 12.82 0.77 1.32
C LEU A 41 12.64 0.87 -0.20
N ASN A 42 13.58 1.50 -0.89
CA ASN A 42 13.54 1.65 -2.35
C ASN A 42 13.56 0.28 -3.05
N THR A 43 14.37 -0.67 -2.57
CA THR A 43 14.37 -2.04 -3.11
C THR A 43 13.11 -2.82 -2.71
N TYR A 44 12.63 -2.64 -1.48
CA TYR A 44 11.48 -3.36 -0.94
C TYR A 44 10.18 -2.98 -1.65
N ARG A 45 10.00 -1.72 -2.07
CA ARG A 45 8.79 -1.24 -2.80
C ARG A 45 8.45 -2.07 -4.05
N ALA A 46 9.45 -2.66 -4.71
CA ALA A 46 9.21 -3.51 -5.88
C ALA A 46 8.49 -4.81 -5.51
N THR A 47 8.79 -5.41 -4.36
CA THR A 47 8.37 -6.77 -4.00
C THR A 47 6.85 -6.91 -3.84
N PRO A 48 6.14 -6.09 -3.03
CA PRO A 48 4.69 -6.20 -2.88
C PRO A 48 3.96 -5.95 -4.20
N SER A 49 4.43 -4.99 -5.01
CA SER A 49 3.81 -4.66 -6.30
C SER A 49 3.94 -5.80 -7.32
N LEU A 50 5.09 -6.47 -7.35
CA LEU A 50 5.33 -7.65 -8.17
C LEU A 50 4.45 -8.82 -7.74
N CYS A 51 4.37 -9.10 -6.44
CA CYS A 51 3.49 -10.13 -5.88
C CYS A 51 2.02 -9.82 -6.21
N LYS A 52 1.55 -8.59 -5.98
CA LYS A 52 0.18 -8.16 -6.28
C LYS A 52 -0.16 -8.32 -7.77
N ARG A 53 0.78 -8.03 -8.67
CA ARG A 53 0.61 -8.24 -10.12
C ARG A 53 0.62 -9.72 -10.50
N ALA A 54 1.52 -10.51 -9.95
CA ALA A 54 1.64 -11.95 -10.23
C ALA A 54 0.44 -12.74 -9.71
N LEU A 55 -0.07 -12.35 -8.53
CA LEU A 55 -1.22 -12.94 -7.85
C LEU A 55 -2.54 -12.23 -8.21
N ALA A 56 -2.52 -11.23 -9.09
CA ALA A 56 -3.73 -10.57 -9.55
C ALA A 56 -4.63 -11.59 -10.26
N ALA A 57 -5.59 -12.14 -9.53
CA ALA A 57 -6.63 -12.96 -10.10
C ALA A 57 -7.42 -12.10 -11.10
N ARG A 58 -7.62 -12.63 -12.31
CA ARG A 58 -8.51 -11.97 -13.27
C ARG A 58 -9.91 -11.91 -12.65
N MET A 59 -10.42 -10.70 -12.47
CA MET A 59 -11.78 -10.50 -11.98
C MET A 59 -12.77 -11.23 -12.91
N PRO A 60 -13.67 -12.08 -12.38
CA PRO A 60 -14.71 -12.70 -13.20
C PRO A 60 -15.55 -11.63 -13.89
N LYS A 61 -15.86 -11.84 -15.18
CA LYS A 61 -16.62 -10.87 -16.00
C LYS A 61 -17.97 -10.51 -15.39
N GLU A 62 -18.63 -11.47 -14.75
CA GLU A 62 -19.93 -11.24 -14.11
C GLU A 62 -19.84 -10.21 -12.96
N VAL A 63 -18.82 -10.34 -12.12
CA VAL A 63 -18.58 -9.41 -11.01
C VAL A 63 -18.26 -8.01 -11.53
N SER A 64 -17.39 -7.90 -12.54
CA SER A 64 -17.04 -6.62 -13.17
C SER A 64 -18.27 -5.93 -13.80
N SER A 65 -19.15 -6.70 -14.45
CA SER A 65 -20.35 -6.16 -15.09
C SER A 65 -21.34 -5.62 -14.07
N LYS A 66 -21.63 -6.40 -13.02
CA LYS A 66 -22.53 -5.99 -11.91
C LYS A 66 -21.98 -4.75 -11.18
N LEU A 67 -20.68 -4.70 -10.90
CA LEU A 67 -20.05 -3.55 -10.26
C LEU A 67 -20.16 -2.28 -11.13
N THR A 68 -19.92 -2.41 -12.43
CA THR A 68 -20.01 -1.28 -13.38
C THR A 68 -21.43 -0.72 -13.44
N GLU A 69 -22.44 -1.58 -13.45
CA GLU A 69 -23.85 -1.18 -13.44
C GLU A 69 -24.22 -0.47 -12.13
N PHE A 70 -23.80 -1.02 -10.99
CA PHE A 70 -23.99 -0.39 -9.69
C PHE A 70 -23.34 1.00 -9.59
N LEU A 71 -22.09 1.15 -10.05
CA LEU A 71 -21.41 2.44 -10.04
C LEU A 71 -22.10 3.46 -10.96
N ARG A 72 -22.52 3.05 -12.17
CA ARG A 72 -23.25 3.94 -13.09
C ARG A 72 -24.56 4.44 -12.51
N THR A 73 -25.32 3.57 -11.84
CA THR A 73 -26.60 3.95 -11.21
C THR A 73 -26.38 4.92 -10.04
N LYS A 74 -25.36 4.69 -9.22
CA LYS A 74 -25.04 5.58 -8.09
C LYS A 74 -24.46 6.93 -8.52
N ILE A 75 -23.58 6.96 -9.52
CA ILE A 75 -22.99 8.22 -10.03
C ILE A 75 -24.05 9.08 -10.73
N LYS A 76 -24.98 8.48 -11.50
CA LYS A 76 -26.11 9.21 -12.12
C LYS A 76 -27.14 9.73 -11.11
N SER A 77 -27.20 9.14 -9.92
CA SER A 77 -28.10 9.55 -8.84
C SER A 77 -27.53 10.70 -8.00
N ALA A 78 -26.25 11.04 -8.16
CA ALA A 78 -25.56 12.08 -7.41
C ALA A 78 -25.31 13.37 -8.22
N SER A 79 -25.84 13.44 -9.45
CA SER A 79 -25.93 14.62 -10.32
C SER A 79 -27.37 15.07 -10.45
#